data_AF-A0A8T3PT26-F1
#
_entry.id   AF-A0A8T3PT26-F1
#
_cell.length_a   1.000
_cell.length_b   1.000
_cell.length_c   1.000
_cell.angle_alpha   90.00
_cell.angle_beta   90.00
_cell.angle_gamma   90.00
#
_symmetry.space_group_name_H-M   'P 1'
#
loop_
_entity.id
_entity.type
_entity.pdbx_description
1 polymer ?
#
loop_
_entity_poly.entity_id
_entity_poly.type
_entity_poly.pdbx_seq_one_letter_code
_entity_poly.pdbx_strand_id
1 'polypeptide(L)' 'MLISKGPLPKKAAEDAVHIAVAVVNGLDYLITWNCKHIANAKMRDKIERVCRAKGYEPVIICTPEELLED' A
#
# COMPACT_ATOMS: atom_id res chain seq x y z
N MET A 1 -8.98 -7.86 -0.39
CA MET A 1 -9.12 -6.82 -1.43
C MET A 1 -7.94 -6.75 -2.39
N LEU A 2 -6.70 -6.66 -1.90
CA LEU A 2 -5.53 -6.39 -2.74
C LEU A 2 -4.96 -7.59 -3.51
N ILE A 3 -5.30 -8.83 -3.12
CA ILE A 3 -4.82 -10.07 -3.76
C ILE A 3 -5.86 -10.68 -4.71
N SER A 4 -7.07 -10.95 -4.20
CA SER A 4 -8.11 -11.68 -4.97
C SER A 4 -8.70 -10.88 -6.15
N LYS A 5 -8.76 -9.56 -6.05
CA LYS A 5 -9.27 -8.64 -7.08
C LYS A 5 -8.39 -7.40 -7.25
N GLY A 6 -7.14 -7.47 -6.76
CA GLY A 6 -6.26 -6.32 -6.65
C GLY A 6 -4.92 -6.57 -7.31
N PRO A 7 -3.99 -5.61 -7.20
CA PRO A 7 -2.77 -5.58 -7.98
C PRO A 7 -1.64 -6.45 -7.42
N LEU A 8 -1.80 -6.99 -6.20
CA LEU A 8 -0.75 -7.75 -5.53
C LEU A 8 -0.82 -9.24 -5.92
N PRO A 9 0.33 -9.87 -6.25
CA PRO A 9 0.37 -11.30 -6.50
C PRO A 9 0.14 -12.08 -5.19
N LYS A 10 -0.34 -13.33 -5.28
CA LYS A 10 -0.60 -14.18 -4.09
C LYS A 10 0.60 -14.34 -3.15
N LYS A 11 1.82 -14.29 -3.69
CA LYS A 11 3.06 -14.36 -2.91
C LYS A 11 3.34 -13.11 -2.05
N ALA A 12 2.65 -12.00 -2.31
CA ALA A 12 2.75 -10.75 -1.54
C ALA A 12 1.60 -10.64 -0.54
N ALA A 13 1.22 -11.76 0.09
CA ALA A 13 0.07 -11.80 1.00
C ALA A 13 0.32 -11.00 2.28
N GLU A 14 1.53 -11.07 2.82
CA GLU A 14 1.94 -10.29 3.99
C GLU A 14 1.87 -8.78 3.72
N ASP A 15 2.43 -8.33 2.59
CA ASP A 15 2.35 -6.94 2.14
C ASP A 15 0.88 -6.46 2.04
N ALA A 16 0.01 -7.30 1.47
CA ALA A 16 -1.41 -6.99 1.33
C ALA A 16 -2.13 -6.88 2.68
N VAL A 17 -1.74 -7.68 3.67
CA VAL A 17 -2.28 -7.61 5.04
C VAL A 17 -1.83 -6.33 5.72
N HIS A 18 -0.54 -5.98 5.66
CA HIS A 18 -0.04 -4.74 6.25
C HIS A 18 -0.73 -3.50 5.69
N ILE A 19 -0.88 -3.42 4.36
CA ILE A 19 -1.60 -2.32 3.73
C ILE A 19 -3.06 -2.31 4.18
N ALA A 20 -3.74 -3.46 4.19
CA ALA A 20 -5.13 -3.53 4.60
C ALA A 20 -5.34 -3.06 6.05
N VAL A 21 -4.45 -3.46 6.97
CA VAL A 21 -4.50 -3.03 8.37
C VAL A 21 -4.29 -1.51 8.45
N ALA A 22 -3.30 -0.96 7.77
CA ALA A 22 -3.03 0.48 7.79
C ALA A 22 -4.22 1.30 7.26
N VAL A 23 -4.79 0.86 6.13
CA VAL A 23 -5.95 1.51 5.48
C VAL A 23 -7.21 1.44 6.35
N VAL A 24 -7.49 0.28 6.95
CA VAL A 24 -8.69 0.09 7.80
C VAL A 24 -8.60 0.91 9.09
N ASN A 25 -7.39 1.13 9.61
CA ASN A 25 -7.18 1.96 10.80
C ASN A 25 -7.04 3.45 10.46
N GLY A 26 -7.13 3.84 9.18
CA GLY A 26 -7.02 5.25 8.77
C GLY A 26 -5.65 5.86 9.06
N LEU A 27 -4.57 5.08 8.94
CA LEU A 27 -3.22 5.60 9.11
C LEU A 27 -2.83 6.47 7.92
N ASP A 28 -2.06 7.53 8.16
CA ASP A 28 -1.61 8.42 7.09
C ASP A 28 -0.45 7.79 6.28
N TYR A 29 0.47 7.10 6.94
CA TYR A 29 1.70 6.58 6.34
C TYR A 29 1.93 5.09 6.63
N LEU A 30 2.44 4.38 5.62
CA LEU A 30 2.97 3.02 5.74
C LEU A 30 4.43 3.02 5.25
N ILE A 31 5.36 2.96 6.19
CA ILE A 31 6.79 2.98 5.90
C ILE A 31 7.26 1.58 5.54
N THR A 32 7.98 1.45 4.42
CA THR A 32 8.50 0.17 3.95
C THR A 32 9.81 0.34 3.17
N TRP A 33 10.74 -0.60 3.34
CA TRP A 33 11.92 -0.72 2.46
C TRP A 33 11.64 -1.54 1.19
N ASN A 34 10.41 -2.05 1.01
CA ASN A 34 10.06 -2.92 -0.10
C ASN A 34 9.65 -2.15 -1.37
N CYS A 35 10.61 -1.44 -1.97
CA CYS A 35 10.44 -0.68 -3.22
C CYS A 35 10.09 -1.54 -4.43
N LYS A 36 10.43 -2.83 -4.38
CA LYS A 36 10.26 -3.75 -5.51
C LYS A 36 8.84 -4.30 -5.60
N HIS A 37 8.13 -4.44 -4.48
CA HIS A 37 6.81 -5.07 -4.45
C HIS A 37 5.68 -4.09 -4.12
N ILE A 38 5.88 -3.10 -3.23
CA ILE A 38 4.80 -2.18 -2.81
C ILE A 38 5.14 -0.70 -2.89
N ALA A 39 6.40 -0.30 -2.64
CA ALA A 39 6.81 1.10 -2.74
C ALA A 39 7.12 1.56 -4.19
N ASN A 40 6.94 0.71 -5.22
CA ASN A 40 6.99 1.19 -6.60
C ASN A 40 5.75 2.06 -6.92
N ALA A 41 5.93 3.26 -7.47
CA ALA A 41 4.86 4.20 -7.81
C ALA A 41 3.70 3.56 -8.58
N LYS A 42 3.99 2.67 -9.55
CA LYS A 42 2.95 1.97 -10.33
C LYS A 42 2.12 1.01 -9.48
N MET A 43 2.68 0.45 -8.42
CA MET A 43 1.96 -0.40 -7.48
C MET A 43 1.14 0.45 -6.49
N ARG A 44 1.72 1.53 -5.96
CA ARG A 44 1.02 2.51 -5.09
C ARG A 44 -0.27 2.99 -5.76
N ASP A 45 -0.15 3.47 -6.99
CA ASP A 45 -1.27 3.92 -7.83
C ASP A 45 -2.41 2.90 -7.96
N LYS A 46 -2.07 1.61 -8.06
CA LYS A 46 -3.07 0.54 -8.17
C LYS A 46 -3.69 0.20 -6.82
N ILE A 47 -2.89 0.17 -5.76
CA ILE A 47 -3.35 -0.05 -4.38
C ILE A 47 -4.34 1.04 -4.01
N GLU A 48 -3.97 2.30 -4.26
CA GLU A 48 -4.81 3.47 -4.02
C GLU A 48 -6.16 3.38 -4.73
N ARG A 49 -6.15 3.07 -6.02
CA ARG A 49 -7.38 2.89 -6.80
C ARG A 49 -8.28 1.80 -6.21
N VAL A 50 -7.72 0.69 -5.76
CA VAL A 50 -8.49 -0.39 -5.13
C VAL A 50 -9.06 0.02 -3.77
N CYS A 51 -8.28 0.73 -2.95
CA CYS A 51 -8.76 1.24 -1.65
C CYS A 51 -9.91 2.24 -1.84
N ARG A 52 -9.75 3.23 -2.72
CA ARG A 52 -10.80 4.22 -3.03
C ARG A 52 -12.05 3.58 -3.61
N ALA A 53 -11.91 2.62 -4.53
CA ALA A 53 -13.04 1.85 -5.07
C ALA A 53 -13.77 1.01 -4.02
N LYS A 54 -13.16 0.78 -2.85
CA LYS A 54 -13.75 0.09 -1.70
C LYS A 54 -14.24 1.03 -0.60
N GLY A 55 -14.17 2.34 -0.82
CA GLY A 55 -14.60 3.36 0.14
C GLY A 55 -13.61 3.62 1.27
N TYR A 56 -12.34 3.22 1.11
CA TYR A 56 -11.29 3.52 2.06
C TYR A 56 -10.35 4.60 1.54
N GLU A 57 -9.87 5.46 2.43
CA GLU A 57 -8.77 6.36 2.12
C GLU A 57 -7.46 5.57 2.10
N PRO A 58 -6.68 5.60 1.00
CA PRO A 58 -5.41 4.89 0.94
C PRO A 58 -4.34 5.54 1.81
N VAL A 59 -3.46 4.71 2.35
CA VAL A 59 -2.26 5.14 3.08
C VAL A 59 -1.15 5.56 2.13
N ILE A 60 -0.33 6.52 2.55
CA ILE A 60 0.88 6.92 1.83
C ILE A 60 1.96 5.87 2.06
N ILE A 61 2.24 5.07 1.04
CA ILE A 61 3.32 4.06 1.09
C ILE A 61 4.62 4.73 0.65
N CYS A 62 5.58 4.82 1.56
CA CYS A 62 6.86 5.49 1.32
C CYS A 62 8.03 4.70 1.93
N THR A 63 9.23 4.95 1.42
CA THR A 63 10.45 4.56 2.12
C THR A 63 10.72 5.53 3.27
N PRO A 64 11.52 5.11 4.27
CA PRO A 64 11.95 6.05 5.31
C PRO A 64 12.77 7.21 4.75
N GLU A 65 13.51 6.98 3.67
CA GLU A 65 14.24 8.04 2.96
C GLU A 65 13.25 9.07 2.39
N GLU A 66 12.20 8.61 1.70
CA GLU A 66 11.12 9.47 1.18
C GLU A 66 10.34 10.21 2.27
N LEU A 67 10.35 9.73 3.52
CA LEU A 67 9.67 10.38 4.65
C LEU A 67 10.55 11.42 5.36
N LEU A 68 11.87 11.20 5.36
CA LEU A 68 12.85 12.05 6.05
C LEU A 68 13.41 13.17 5.16
N GLU A 69 13.22 13.08 3.85
CA GLU A 69 13.51 14.18 2.93
C GLU A 69 12.35 15.20 2.94
N ASP A 70 12.53 16.27 3.71
CA ASP A 70 11.72 17.52 3.65
C ASP A 70 11.95 18.31 2.35
#